data_AF-A0A0A0M0K8-F1
#
_entry.id   AF-A0A0A0M0K8-F1
#
_cell.length_a   1.000
_cell.length_b   1.000
_cell.length_c   1.000
_cell.angle_alpha   90.00
_cell.angle_beta   90.00
_cell.angle_gamma   90.00
#
_symmetry.space_group_name_H-M   'P 1'
#
loop_
_entity.id
_entity.type
_entity.pdbx_description
1 polymer ?
#
loop_
_entity_poly.entity_id
_entity_poly.type
_entity_poly.pdbx_seq_one_letter_code
_entity_poly.pdbx_strand_id
1 'polypeptide(L)'
;MSSVSSFVSLKSMSVQGATKGAINQLTKYLACEWAKDNIRSNAVAPWYIKTSMVEQVLSNKAYEEEVVRPPIIHTYIPEPRFDAWANQVKYHP
;
A
#
# COMPACT_ATOMS: atom_id res chain seq x y z
N MET A 1 -0.52 4.90 6.54
CA MET A 1 -1.56 4.17 5.75
C MET A 1 -1.44 4.52 4.27
N SER A 2 -1.37 3.51 3.41
CA SER A 2 -1.18 3.62 1.96
C SER A 2 -2.52 3.70 1.21
N SER A 3 -2.52 3.51 -0.12
CA SER A 3 -3.66 3.52 -1.03
C SER A 3 -3.31 2.77 -2.31
N VAL A 4 -4.30 2.20 -2.99
CA VAL A 4 -4.14 1.57 -4.31
C VAL A 4 -3.65 2.54 -5.39
N SER A 5 -3.94 3.84 -5.24
CA SER A 5 -3.40 4.93 -6.08
C SER A 5 -1.87 5.03 -6.06
N SER A 6 -1.19 4.36 -5.12
CA SER A 6 0.27 4.25 -5.08
C SER A 6 0.83 3.23 -6.07
N PHE A 7 -0.01 2.30 -6.55
CA PHE A 7 0.37 1.23 -7.47
C PHE A 7 -0.23 1.41 -8.86
N VAL A 8 -1.44 2.00 -8.94
CA VAL A 8 -2.17 2.22 -10.20
C VAL A 8 -2.54 3.68 -10.37
N SER A 9 -2.58 4.16 -11.60
CA SER A 9 -3.00 5.53 -11.92
C SER A 9 -4.53 5.63 -11.85
N LEU A 10 -5.04 6.52 -10.99
CA LEU A 10 -6.46 6.82 -10.87
C LEU A 10 -6.70 8.28 -11.29
N LYS A 11 -7.83 8.52 -11.97
CA LYS A 11 -8.20 9.85 -12.49
C LYS A 11 -8.20 10.88 -11.34
N SER A 12 -7.52 12.00 -11.55
CA SER A 12 -7.44 13.11 -10.58
C SER A 12 -6.79 12.77 -9.22
N MET A 13 -6.02 11.69 -9.12
CA MET A 13 -5.37 11.28 -7.86
C MET A 13 -3.84 11.41 -7.89
N SER A 14 -3.25 12.21 -8.78
CA SER A 14 -1.78 12.29 -8.94
C SER A 14 -1.03 12.62 -7.64
N VAL A 15 -1.50 13.64 -6.91
CA VAL A 15 -0.91 14.04 -5.62
C VAL A 15 -1.08 12.92 -4.58
N GLN A 16 -2.27 12.34 -4.50
CA GLN A 16 -2.56 11.29 -3.53
C GLN A 16 -1.75 10.02 -3.85
N GLY A 17 -1.61 9.66 -5.12
CA GLY A 17 -0.75 8.55 -5.57
C GLY A 17 0.72 8.78 -5.23
N ALA A 18 1.26 9.98 -5.48
CA ALA A 18 2.62 10.33 -5.11
C ALA A 18 2.86 10.24 -3.60
N THR A 19 1.98 10.87 -2.78
CA THR A 19 2.09 10.82 -1.33
C THR A 19 1.96 9.40 -0.79
N LYS A 20 1.07 8.57 -1.34
CA LYS A 20 0.88 7.18 -0.89
C LYS A 20 2.01 6.26 -1.36
N GLY A 21 2.62 6.55 -2.51
CA GLY A 21 3.89 5.96 -2.93
C GLY A 21 5.03 6.27 -1.96
N ALA A 22 5.14 7.53 -1.51
CA ALA A 22 6.12 7.91 -0.49
C ALA A 22 5.89 7.17 0.84
N ILE A 23 4.65 6.97 1.26
CA ILE A 23 4.31 6.15 2.45
C ILE A 23 4.77 4.70 2.29
N ASN A 24 4.62 4.09 1.11
CA ASN A 24 5.12 2.74 0.85
C ASN A 24 6.64 2.67 1.02
N GLN A 25 7.36 3.66 0.51
CA GLN A 25 8.82 3.68 0.63
C GLN A 25 9.28 3.94 2.06
N LEU A 26 8.63 4.87 2.77
CA LEU A 26 8.89 5.15 4.18
C LEU A 26 8.67 3.90 5.04
N THR A 27 7.59 3.14 4.79
CA THR A 27 7.29 1.92 5.54
C THR A 27 8.42 0.89 5.42
N LYS A 28 9.04 0.75 4.24
CA LYS A 28 10.17 -0.17 4.04
C LYS A 28 11.40 0.28 4.83
N TYR A 29 11.70 1.58 4.84
CA TYR A 29 12.84 2.10 5.59
C TYR A 29 12.63 1.95 7.10
N LEU A 30 11.45 2.29 7.62
CA LEU A 30 11.13 2.09 9.04
C LEU A 30 11.18 0.61 9.44
N ALA A 31 10.76 -0.31 8.56
CA ALA A 31 10.87 -1.74 8.83
C ALA A 31 12.32 -2.20 8.97
N CYS A 32 13.24 -1.64 8.18
CA CYS A 32 14.68 -1.96 8.30
C CYS A 32 15.32 -1.29 9.52
N GLU A 33 15.01 -0.02 9.77
CA GLU A 33 15.57 0.75 10.88
C GLU A 33 15.20 0.14 12.24
N TRP A 34 13.94 -0.21 12.42
CA TRP A 34 13.43 -0.73 13.69
C TRP A 34 13.47 -2.27 13.80
N ALA A 35 14.04 -2.95 12.80
CA ALA A 35 14.21 -4.40 12.85
C ALA A 35 15.07 -4.83 14.05
N LYS A 36 16.08 -4.04 14.42
CA LYS A 36 16.98 -4.31 15.56
C LYS A 36 16.25 -4.32 16.90
N ASP A 37 15.18 -3.52 17.00
CA ASP A 37 14.34 -3.41 18.19
C ASP A 37 13.18 -4.43 18.17
N ASN A 38 13.17 -5.35 17.20
CA ASN A 38 12.09 -6.31 16.96
C ASN A 38 10.72 -5.64 16.72
N ILE A 39 10.71 -4.44 16.14
CA ILE A 39 9.50 -3.70 15.79
C ILE A 39 9.21 -3.89 14.31
N ARG A 40 7.96 -4.27 13.99
CA ARG A 40 7.49 -4.43 12.60
C ARG A 40 6.72 -3.19 12.14
N SER A 41 7.01 -2.73 10.92
CA SER A 41 6.26 -1.67 10.25
C SER A 41 5.59 -2.20 8.98
N ASN A 42 4.31 -1.88 8.78
CA ASN A 42 3.54 -2.27 7.59
C ASN A 42 2.56 -1.16 7.18
N ALA A 43 2.15 -1.16 5.91
CA ALA A 43 1.17 -0.25 5.38
C ALA A 43 0.10 -0.99 4.58
N VAL A 44 -1.16 -0.72 4.92
CA VAL A 44 -2.33 -1.23 4.20
C VAL A 44 -2.70 -0.26 3.08
N ALA A 45 -3.00 -0.79 1.89
CA ALA A 45 -3.42 -0.05 0.70
C ALA A 45 -4.85 -0.45 0.31
N PRO A 46 -5.88 0.22 0.86
CA PRO A 46 -7.26 -0.09 0.55
C PRO A 46 -7.65 0.37 -0.86
N TRP A 47 -8.62 -0.33 -1.46
CA TRP A 47 -9.43 0.14 -2.59
C TRP A 47 -10.52 1.11 -2.09
N TYR A 48 -11.42 1.56 -2.97
CA TYR A 48 -12.52 2.43 -2.58
C TYR A 48 -13.41 1.77 -1.51
N ILE A 49 -13.55 2.46 -0.37
CA ILE A 49 -14.44 2.07 0.74
C ILE A 49 -15.48 3.17 0.89
N LYS A 50 -16.74 2.77 1.11
CA LYS A 50 -17.86 3.70 1.32
C LYS A 50 -17.61 4.52 2.59
N THR A 51 -17.27 5.78 2.39
CA THR A 51 -17.05 6.80 3.42
C THR A 51 -17.59 8.12 2.88
N SER A 52 -17.95 9.07 3.75
CA SER A 52 -18.51 10.36 3.33
C SER A 52 -17.60 11.14 2.38
N MET A 53 -16.27 10.97 2.49
CA MET A 53 -15.29 11.59 1.59
C MET A 53 -15.35 11.01 0.16
N VAL A 54 -15.67 9.72 0.04
CA VAL A 54 -15.69 8.99 -1.24
C VAL A 54 -17.08 9.05 -1.88
N GLU A 55 -18.13 9.40 -1.12
CA GLU A 55 -19.51 9.50 -1.59
C GLU A 55 -19.68 10.48 -2.76
N GLN A 56 -18.98 11.62 -2.72
CA GLN A 56 -18.98 12.57 -3.85
C GLN A 56 -18.38 11.95 -5.12
N VAL A 57 -17.34 11.14 -4.99
CA VAL A 57 -16.66 10.48 -6.11
C VAL A 57 -17.50 9.32 -6.66
N LEU A 58 -18.15 8.55 -5.80
CA LEU A 58 -19.02 7.44 -6.18
C LEU A 58 -20.43 7.88 -6.60
N SER A 59 -20.83 9.14 -6.37
CA SER A 59 -22.10 9.68 -6.87
C SER A 59 -22.19 9.66 -8.41
N ASN A 60 -21.04 9.63 -9.09
CA ASN A 60 -20.95 9.42 -10.52
C ASN A 60 -21.07 7.92 -10.85
N LYS A 61 -22.27 7.49 -11.25
CA LYS A 61 -22.57 6.07 -11.58
C LYS A 61 -21.63 5.45 -12.61
N ALA A 62 -21.20 6.19 -13.63
CA ALA A 62 -20.28 5.68 -14.63
C ALA A 62 -18.90 5.37 -14.03
N TYR A 63 -18.46 6.18 -13.07
CA TYR A 63 -17.22 5.94 -12.34
C TYR A 63 -17.36 4.87 -11.26
N GLU A 64 -18.52 4.80 -10.59
CA GLU A 64 -18.83 3.73 -9.65
C GLU A 64 -18.76 2.36 -10.35
N GLU A 65 -19.36 2.22 -11.52
CA GLU A 65 -19.29 0.97 -12.32
C GLU A 65 -17.86 0.61 -12.73
N GLU A 66 -17.02 1.61 -13.08
CA GLU A 66 -15.60 1.43 -13.40
C GLU A 66 -14.80 0.93 -12.17
N VAL A 67 -15.09 1.48 -11.00
CA VAL A 67 -14.34 1.25 -9.75
C VAL A 67 -14.80 -0.02 -9.00
N VAL A 68 -16.06 -0.42 -9.16
CA VAL A 68 -16.63 -1.65 -8.55
C VAL A 68 -16.00 -2.92 -9.09
N ARG A 69 -15.35 -2.86 -10.26
CA ARG A 69 -14.56 -3.96 -10.82
C ARG A 69 -13.07 -3.71 -10.58
N PRO A 70 -12.54 -3.91 -9.36
CA PRO A 70 -11.12 -3.75 -9.14
C PRO A 70 -10.36 -4.74 -10.05
N PRO A 71 -9.33 -4.29 -10.78
CA PRO A 71 -8.43 -5.22 -11.43
C PRO A 71 -7.84 -6.13 -10.36
N ILE A 72 -7.56 -7.40 -10.68
CA ILE A 72 -6.79 -8.26 -9.79
C ILE A 72 -5.42 -7.62 -9.64
N ILE A 73 -5.23 -6.89 -8.56
CA ILE A 73 -3.91 -6.37 -8.19
C ILE A 73 -3.20 -7.60 -7.62
N HIS A 74 -2.20 -8.12 -8.34
CA HIS A 74 -1.19 -8.96 -7.71
C HIS A 74 -0.55 -8.11 -6.62
N THR A 75 -1.11 -8.20 -5.42
CA THR A 75 -0.48 -7.67 -4.24
C THR A 75 0.78 -8.50 -4.14
N TYR A 76 1.91 -7.91 -4.49
CA TYR A 76 3.20 -8.54 -4.28
C TYR A 76 3.38 -8.55 -2.76
N ILE A 77 2.80 -9.57 -2.13
CA ILE A 77 3.18 -10.05 -0.82
C ILE A 77 4.26 -11.09 -1.15
N PRO A 78 5.55 -10.73 -1.12
CA PRO A 78 6.59 -11.73 -1.24
C PRO A 78 6.60 -12.56 0.05
N GLU A 79 5.77 -13.59 0.12
CA GLU A 79 6.07 -14.77 0.93
C GLU A 79 6.96 -15.66 0.04
N PRO A 80 8.29 -15.63 0.26
CA PRO A 80 8.93 -16.05 1.51
C PRO A 80 10.03 -15.08 2.02
N ARG A 81 9.70 -13.82 2.34
CA ARG A 81 10.69 -12.89 2.96
C ARG A 81 10.84 -13.02 4.48
N PHE A 82 9.97 -13.76 5.18
CA PHE A 82 10.16 -14.02 6.61
C PHE A 82 11.45 -14.79 6.91
N ASP A 83 11.78 -15.80 6.09
CA ASP A 83 12.98 -16.60 6.28
C ASP A 83 14.25 -15.90 5.80
N ALA A 84 14.15 -15.08 4.74
CA ALA A 84 15.28 -14.28 4.26
C ALA A 84 15.68 -13.18 5.26
N TRP A 85 14.70 -12.58 5.94
CA TRP A 85 14.95 -11.60 7.02
C TRP A 85 15.56 -12.27 8.26
N ALA A 86 15.05 -13.43 8.68
CA ALA A 86 15.64 -14.20 9.77
C ALA A 86 17.09 -14.68 9.47
N ASN A 87 17.39 -15.00 8.21
CA ASN A 87 18.72 -15.43 7.79
C ASN A 87 19.71 -14.27 7.59
N GLN A 88 19.26 -13.07 7.20
CA GLN A 88 20.15 -11.88 7.15
C GLN A 88 20.58 -11.39 8.53
N VAL A 89 19.77 -11.61 9.58
CA VAL A 89 20.12 -11.28 10.96
C VAL A 89 21.10 -12.30 11.58
N LYS A 90 21.20 -13.52 11.03
CA LYS A 90 22.14 -14.55 11.51
C LYS A 90 23.58 -14.42 10.99
N TYR A 91 23.86 -13.55 10.01
CA TYR A 91 25.15 -13.48 9.31
C TYR A 91 25.97 -12.21 9.55
N HIS A 92 25.75 -11.49 10.65
CA HIS A 92 26.63 -10.41 11.08
C HIS A 92 27.27 -10.75 12.44
N PRO A 93 28.60 -10.98 12.51
CA PRO A 93 29.33 -10.96 13.78
C PRO A 93 29.33 -9.56 14.40
#